data_AF-A0A668ALQ3-F1
#
_entry.id   AF-A0A668ALQ3-F1
#
_cell.length_a   1.000
_cell.length_b   1.000
_cell.length_c   1.000
_cell.angle_alpha   90.00
_cell.angle_beta   90.00
_cell.angle_gamma   90.00
#
_symmetry.space_group_name_H-M   'P 1'
#
loop_
_entity.id
_entity.type
_entity.pdbx_description
1 polymer ?
#
loop_
_entity_poly.entity_id
_entity_poly.type
_entity_poly.pdbx_seq_one_letter_code
_entity_poly.pdbx_strand_id
1 'polypeptide(L)'
;MDTFYIVIELVIAVLSISGNVLVCWAVAINTTLKNATNYFLVSLAVADILVGCLAIPFAITISVGIFLDFYGCLFLACFVLVLTQSSIFSLLAIAIDRYLAVKIPLRYKELMTGKRAREIIAILWILSFVIGLIPFLGWNRKKDACGHRPDNSSSEQDNTTTHAGLIEGPGAGGYLLQSCKLTCLFESVVDMQYMVYFNFFVCVLLPLLIMLGIYIKIFTVARKQLRQIELKCVGNGDSHHHGLLQREVRAAKSLSIIVGLFVVCWLPVHILNCLTLFYKQLEKPAVVMYVAIILSHANSAVNPVIYAYRIQDFRNTFRKILAQHFLCHREDLYLSSNGTRRNRDQIHMTIDPLL
;
A
#
# COMPACT_ATOMS: atom_id res chain seq x y z
N MET A 1 11.80 -24.38 6.38
CA MET A 1 11.78 -23.00 5.86
C MET A 1 10.35 -22.48 5.79
N ASP A 2 9.43 -23.28 5.27
CA ASP A 2 8.04 -22.88 5.00
C ASP A 2 7.26 -22.46 6.25
N THR A 3 7.38 -23.18 7.37
CA THR A 3 6.72 -22.80 8.64
C THR A 3 7.21 -21.44 9.14
N PHE A 4 8.52 -21.16 9.04
CA PHE A 4 9.09 -19.89 9.48
C PHE A 4 8.62 -18.73 8.62
N TYR A 5 8.60 -18.92 7.29
CA TYR A 5 8.04 -17.97 6.34
C TYR A 5 6.56 -17.66 6.66
N ILE A 6 5.73 -18.70 6.83
CA ILE A 6 4.30 -18.54 7.15
C ILE A 6 4.11 -17.79 8.47
N VAL A 7 4.86 -18.13 9.52
CA VAL A 7 4.76 -17.45 10.82
C VAL A 7 5.11 -15.96 10.69
N ILE A 8 6.18 -15.63 9.98
CA ILE A 8 6.57 -14.22 9.76
C ILE A 8 5.48 -13.48 8.99
N GLU A 9 4.97 -14.05 7.90
CA GLU A 9 3.91 -13.47 7.08
C GLU A 9 2.64 -13.23 7.90
N LEU A 10 2.23 -14.18 8.75
CA LEU A 10 1.07 -14.00 9.63
C LEU A 10 1.30 -12.89 10.67
N VAL A 11 2.50 -12.77 11.23
CA VAL A 11 2.84 -11.66 12.14
C VAL A 11 2.74 -10.33 11.39
N ILE A 12 3.28 -10.24 10.17
CA ILE A 12 3.18 -9.03 9.34
C ILE A 12 1.72 -8.71 9.03
N ALA A 13 0.90 -9.71 8.70
CA ALA A 13 -0.52 -9.52 8.43
C ALA A 13 -1.25 -8.90 9.63
N VAL A 14 -1.04 -9.44 10.83
CA VAL A 14 -1.66 -8.92 12.06
C VAL A 14 -1.21 -7.48 12.34
N LEU A 15 0.09 -7.19 12.20
CA LEU A 15 0.62 -5.84 12.39
C LEU A 15 0.08 -4.86 11.35
N SER A 16 0.01 -5.27 10.09
CA SER A 16 -0.53 -4.45 9.00
C SER A 16 -2.00 -4.12 9.23
N ILE A 17 -2.84 -5.13 9.53
CA ILE A 17 -4.28 -4.93 9.74
C ILE A 17 -4.51 -4.04 10.95
N SER A 18 -3.96 -4.39 12.11
CA SER A 18 -4.20 -3.66 13.36
C SER A 18 -3.72 -2.20 13.28
N GLY A 19 -2.52 -1.97 12.75
CA GLY A 19 -1.96 -0.64 12.61
C GLY A 19 -2.74 0.23 11.62
N ASN A 20 -3.11 -0.30 10.46
CA ASN A 20 -3.81 0.49 9.44
C ASN A 20 -5.30 0.69 9.77
N VAL A 21 -5.95 -0.25 10.47
CA VAL A 21 -7.28 -0.02 11.06
C VAL A 21 -7.22 1.15 12.05
N LEU A 22 -6.18 1.23 12.87
CA LEU A 22 -5.98 2.35 13.79
C LEU A 22 -5.79 3.68 13.05
N VAL A 23 -5.10 3.71 11.91
CA VAL A 23 -4.98 4.89 11.03
C VAL A 23 -6.35 5.35 10.55
N CYS A 24 -7.14 4.43 9.99
CA CYS A 24 -8.50 4.72 9.51
C CYS A 24 -9.39 5.23 10.64
N TRP A 25 -9.33 4.59 11.81
CA TRP A 25 -10.10 4.96 12.99
C TRP A 25 -9.74 6.36 13.49
N ALA A 26 -8.45 6.69 13.57
CA ALA A 26 -7.98 8.01 13.98
C ALA A 26 -8.54 9.13 13.10
N VAL A 27 -8.54 8.95 11.78
CA VAL A 27 -9.11 9.94 10.84
C VAL A 27 -10.64 10.00 10.94
N ALA A 28 -11.31 8.88 11.22
CA ALA A 28 -12.76 8.84 11.37
C ALA A 28 -13.25 9.66 12.58
N ILE A 29 -12.56 9.55 13.72
CA ILE A 29 -12.96 10.24 14.97
C ILE A 29 -12.49 11.68 15.02
N ASN A 30 -11.28 11.99 14.56
CA ASN A 30 -10.68 13.30 14.77
C ASN A 30 -10.97 14.21 13.57
N THR A 31 -11.86 15.18 13.76
CA THR A 31 -12.23 16.14 12.71
C THR A 31 -11.05 16.99 12.24
N THR A 32 -10.01 17.21 13.05
CA THR A 32 -8.80 17.92 12.63
C THR A 32 -7.96 17.13 11.63
N LEU A 33 -8.12 15.80 11.62
CA LEU A 33 -7.47 14.91 10.66
C LEU A 33 -8.26 14.78 9.36
N LYS A 34 -9.48 15.31 9.23
CA LYS A 34 -10.30 15.19 8.01
C LYS A 34 -9.90 16.23 6.94
N ASN A 35 -8.69 16.09 6.42
CA ASN A 35 -8.15 16.91 5.33
C ASN A 35 -7.80 16.05 4.10
N ALA A 36 -7.53 16.71 2.97
CA ALA A 36 -7.29 16.03 1.69
C ALA A 36 -6.12 15.04 1.73
N THR A 37 -4.99 15.43 2.33
CA THR A 37 -3.81 14.57 2.49
C THR A 37 -4.12 13.30 3.25
N ASN A 38 -4.85 13.43 4.35
CA ASN A 38 -5.19 12.31 5.21
C ASN A 38 -6.20 11.36 4.54
N TYR A 39 -7.03 11.82 3.59
CA TYR A 39 -7.82 10.90 2.77
C TYR A 39 -6.96 10.00 1.89
N PHE A 40 -5.84 10.49 1.34
CA PHE A 40 -4.89 9.62 0.64
C PHE A 40 -4.16 8.66 1.58
N LEU A 41 -3.85 9.09 2.81
CA LEU A 41 -3.29 8.20 3.84
C LEU A 41 -4.30 7.10 4.21
N VAL A 42 -5.59 7.41 4.28
CA VAL A 42 -6.65 6.41 4.48
C VAL A 42 -6.74 5.47 3.29
N SER A 43 -6.65 5.96 2.04
CA SER A 43 -6.62 5.11 0.86
C SER A 43 -5.44 4.12 0.90
N LEU A 44 -4.25 4.61 1.26
CA LEU A 44 -3.06 3.78 1.46
C LEU A 44 -3.27 2.74 2.57
N ALA A 45 -3.82 3.16 3.72
CA ALA A 45 -4.13 2.27 4.83
C ALA A 45 -5.15 1.19 4.44
N VAL A 46 -6.15 1.49 3.61
CA VAL A 46 -7.10 0.50 3.09
C VAL A 46 -6.39 -0.52 2.19
N ALA A 47 -5.48 -0.09 1.32
CA ALA A 47 -4.68 -1.01 0.52
C ALA A 47 -3.81 -1.93 1.42
N ASP A 48 -3.18 -1.37 2.45
CA ASP A 48 -2.33 -2.13 3.39
C ASP A 48 -3.15 -3.10 4.29
N ILE A 49 -4.38 -2.76 4.66
CA ILE A 49 -5.31 -3.69 5.31
C ILE A 49 -5.62 -4.86 4.36
N LEU A 50 -5.92 -4.58 3.10
CA LEU A 50 -6.18 -5.63 2.10
C LEU A 50 -4.93 -6.48 1.83
N VAL A 51 -3.72 -5.92 1.96
CA VAL A 51 -2.48 -6.71 1.92
C VAL A 51 -2.47 -7.74 3.05
N GLY A 52 -2.75 -7.32 4.28
CA GLY A 52 -2.80 -8.24 5.42
C GLY A 52 -3.94 -9.26 5.35
N CYS A 53 -5.14 -8.83 4.94
CA CYS A 53 -6.34 -9.69 4.91
C CYS A 53 -6.37 -10.65 3.73
N LEU A 54 -5.81 -10.28 2.58
CA LEU A 54 -5.97 -11.01 1.33
C LEU A 54 -4.63 -11.32 0.66
N ALA A 55 -3.76 -10.34 0.42
CA ALA A 55 -2.52 -10.57 -0.32
C ALA A 55 -1.58 -11.56 0.37
N ILE A 56 -1.39 -11.43 1.69
CA ILE A 56 -0.53 -12.33 2.46
C ILE A 56 -1.08 -13.76 2.47
N PRO A 57 -2.37 -14.01 2.78
CA PRO A 57 -2.96 -15.34 2.61
C PRO A 57 -2.82 -15.91 1.20
N PHE A 58 -2.99 -15.07 0.16
CA PHE A 58 -2.81 -15.49 -1.23
C PHE A 58 -1.35 -15.83 -1.54
N ALA A 59 -0.39 -15.06 -1.05
CA ALA A 59 1.03 -15.33 -1.21
C ALA A 59 1.45 -16.62 -0.50
N ILE A 60 0.93 -16.89 0.70
CA ILE A 60 1.12 -18.17 1.38
C ILE A 60 0.55 -19.30 0.54
N THR A 61 -0.67 -19.14 0.03
CA THR A 61 -1.33 -20.14 -0.83
C THR A 61 -0.52 -20.46 -2.09
N ILE A 62 0.02 -19.43 -2.77
CA ILE A 62 0.89 -19.57 -3.94
C ILE A 62 2.23 -20.23 -3.55
N SER A 63 2.79 -19.89 -2.38
CA SER A 63 4.08 -20.45 -1.93
C SER A 63 4.01 -21.95 -1.61
N VAL A 64 2.84 -22.43 -1.16
CA VAL A 64 2.58 -23.86 -0.91
C VAL A 64 2.34 -24.62 -2.22
N GLY A 65 1.96 -23.93 -3.30
CA GLY A 65 1.79 -24.54 -4.61
C GLY A 65 0.55 -25.43 -4.71
N ILE A 66 -0.57 -25.05 -4.12
CA ILE A 66 -1.79 -25.86 -4.19
C ILE A 66 -2.34 -25.94 -5.63
N PHE A 67 -3.04 -27.05 -5.95
CA PHE A 67 -3.62 -27.28 -7.26
C PHE A 67 -4.87 -26.42 -7.49
N LEU A 68 -4.78 -25.43 -8.39
CA LEU A 68 -5.89 -24.55 -8.79
C LEU A 68 -6.11 -24.58 -10.30
N ASP A 69 -7.28 -24.11 -10.72
CA ASP A 69 -7.49 -23.70 -12.11
C ASP A 69 -6.61 -22.48 -12.45
N PHE A 70 -6.14 -22.41 -13.69
CA PHE A 70 -5.26 -21.36 -14.19
C PHE A 70 -5.74 -19.95 -13.82
N TYR A 71 -7.03 -19.64 -14.05
CA TYR A 71 -7.56 -18.30 -13.77
C TYR A 71 -7.74 -18.03 -12.28
N GLY A 72 -7.98 -19.08 -11.49
CA GLY A 72 -7.97 -18.98 -10.03
C GLY A 72 -6.59 -18.59 -9.50
N CYS A 73 -5.54 -19.29 -9.95
CA CYS A 73 -4.16 -18.95 -9.58
C CYS A 73 -3.74 -17.57 -10.08
N LEU A 74 -4.12 -17.21 -11.32
CA LEU A 74 -3.85 -15.89 -11.89
C LEU A 74 -4.52 -14.77 -11.07
N PHE A 75 -5.75 -14.98 -10.57
CA PHE A 75 -6.44 -14.02 -9.71
C PHE A 75 -5.65 -13.76 -8.42
N LEU A 76 -5.22 -14.83 -7.73
CA LEU A 76 -4.44 -14.72 -6.50
C LEU A 76 -3.16 -13.90 -6.73
N ALA A 77 -2.44 -14.18 -7.82
CA ALA A 77 -1.21 -13.47 -8.17
C ALA A 77 -1.47 -11.99 -8.55
N CYS A 78 -2.46 -11.73 -9.40
CA CYS A 78 -2.78 -10.38 -9.88
C CYS A 78 -3.38 -9.47 -8.81
N PHE A 79 -4.11 -10.01 -7.84
CA PHE A 79 -4.72 -9.20 -6.78
C PHE A 79 -3.66 -8.46 -5.94
N VAL A 80 -2.50 -9.11 -5.69
CA VAL A 80 -1.36 -8.46 -5.03
C VAL A 80 -0.87 -7.25 -5.85
N LEU A 81 -0.79 -7.39 -7.19
CA LEU A 81 -0.36 -6.32 -8.08
C LEU A 81 -1.31 -5.12 -8.06
N VAL A 82 -2.62 -5.36 -7.97
CA VAL A 82 -3.63 -4.29 -7.82
C VAL A 82 -3.38 -3.48 -6.55
N LEU A 83 -3.12 -4.14 -5.42
CA LEU A 83 -2.88 -3.46 -4.15
C LEU A 83 -1.56 -2.68 -4.17
N THR A 84 -0.49 -3.25 -4.73
CA THR A 84 0.78 -2.54 -4.93
C THR A 84 0.57 -1.28 -5.76
N GLN A 85 -0.19 -1.37 -6.85
CA GLN A 85 -0.45 -0.23 -7.72
C GLN A 85 -1.25 0.86 -7.01
N SER A 86 -2.25 0.48 -6.21
CA SER A 86 -3.03 1.41 -5.39
C SER A 86 -2.15 2.17 -4.40
N SER A 87 -1.20 1.48 -3.77
CA SER A 87 -0.23 2.09 -2.86
C SER A 87 0.69 3.09 -3.58
N ILE A 88 1.21 2.75 -4.77
CA ILE A 88 2.06 3.64 -5.57
C ILE A 88 1.31 4.91 -5.96
N PHE A 89 0.08 4.76 -6.46
CA PHE A 89 -0.74 5.90 -6.83
C PHE A 89 -1.13 6.76 -5.63
N SER A 90 -1.42 6.16 -4.48
CA SER A 90 -1.68 6.89 -3.24
C SER A 90 -0.45 7.69 -2.80
N LEU A 91 0.76 7.10 -2.85
CA LEU A 91 2.02 7.79 -2.53
C LEU A 91 2.33 8.94 -3.50
N LEU A 92 2.09 8.72 -4.81
CA LEU A 92 2.26 9.77 -5.82
C LEU A 92 1.27 10.92 -5.58
N ALA A 93 0.01 10.61 -5.29
CA ALA A 93 -1.01 11.61 -4.98
C ALA A 93 -0.63 12.41 -3.71
N ILE A 94 -0.11 11.74 -2.68
CA ILE A 94 0.44 12.40 -1.49
C ILE A 94 1.59 13.33 -1.87
N ALA A 95 2.54 12.89 -2.70
CA ALA A 95 3.66 13.72 -3.13
C ALA A 95 3.20 14.99 -3.87
N ILE A 96 2.25 14.84 -4.80
CA ILE A 96 1.65 15.96 -5.54
C ILE A 96 0.90 16.89 -4.58
N ASP A 97 0.05 16.36 -3.69
CA ASP A 97 -0.69 17.14 -2.70
C ASP A 97 0.24 17.98 -1.83
N ARG A 98 1.33 17.38 -1.32
CA ARG A 98 2.34 18.09 -0.53
C ARG A 98 3.08 19.14 -1.33
N TYR A 99 3.39 18.86 -2.59
CA TYR A 99 3.99 19.85 -3.47
C TYR A 99 3.08 21.06 -3.66
N LEU A 100 1.79 20.84 -3.89
CA LEU A 100 0.82 21.93 -4.01
C LEU A 100 0.71 22.73 -2.71
N ALA A 101 0.63 22.06 -1.56
CA ALA A 101 0.57 22.72 -0.25
C ALA A 101 1.78 23.62 0.02
N VAL A 102 2.99 23.19 -0.33
CA VAL A 102 4.23 23.96 -0.14
C VAL A 102 4.39 25.07 -1.20
N LYS A 103 3.99 24.81 -2.46
CA LYS A 103 4.24 25.73 -3.57
C LYS A 103 3.22 26.88 -3.65
N ILE A 104 1.95 26.60 -3.34
CA ILE A 104 0.83 27.56 -3.49
C ILE A 104 -0.08 27.59 -2.25
N PRO A 105 0.45 27.92 -1.06
CA PRO A 105 -0.28 27.78 0.21
C PRO A 105 -1.61 28.54 0.27
N LEU A 106 -1.70 29.72 -0.37
CA LEU A 106 -2.91 30.55 -0.34
C LEU A 106 -4.07 29.95 -1.15
N ARG A 107 -3.77 29.33 -2.30
CA ARG A 107 -4.79 28.76 -3.21
C ARG A 107 -5.03 27.28 -2.95
N TYR A 108 -4.12 26.60 -2.26
CA TYR A 108 -4.21 25.16 -2.01
C TYR A 108 -5.56 24.71 -1.44
N LYS A 109 -6.11 25.47 -0.47
CA LYS A 109 -7.42 25.14 0.13
C LYS A 109 -8.59 25.20 -0.86
N GLU A 110 -8.50 26.02 -1.89
CA GLU A 110 -9.50 26.13 -2.96
C GLU A 110 -9.31 25.05 -4.03
N LEU A 111 -8.06 24.70 -4.33
CA LEU A 111 -7.75 23.64 -5.29
C LEU A 111 -8.08 22.25 -4.74
N MET A 112 -7.64 21.95 -3.52
CA MET A 112 -7.63 20.60 -2.98
C MET A 112 -8.67 20.41 -1.89
N THR A 113 -9.90 20.14 -2.32
CA THR A 113 -11.04 19.89 -1.44
C THR A 113 -11.19 18.40 -1.12
N GLY A 114 -11.86 18.08 -0.01
CA GLY A 114 -12.13 16.69 0.37
C GLY A 114 -12.96 15.92 -0.66
N LYS A 115 -13.87 16.59 -1.39
CA LYS A 115 -14.63 15.99 -2.48
C LYS A 115 -13.71 15.56 -3.63
N ARG A 116 -12.86 16.47 -4.11
CA ARG A 116 -11.88 16.19 -5.18
C ARG A 116 -10.90 15.10 -4.78
N ALA A 117 -10.43 15.09 -3.53
CA ALA A 117 -9.54 14.04 -3.05
C ALA A 117 -10.20 12.65 -3.14
N ARG A 118 -11.47 12.51 -2.76
CA ARG A 118 -12.21 11.24 -2.89
C ARG A 118 -12.45 10.83 -4.34
N GLU A 119 -12.74 11.77 -5.23
CA GLU A 119 -12.86 11.52 -6.67
C GLU A 119 -11.53 11.02 -7.27
N ILE A 120 -10.42 11.67 -6.92
CA ILE A 120 -9.08 11.24 -7.32
C ILE A 120 -8.82 9.81 -6.80
N ILE A 121 -9.08 9.53 -5.53
CA ILE A 121 -8.90 8.19 -4.94
C ILE A 121 -9.69 7.14 -5.74
N ALA A 122 -10.97 7.40 -6.05
CA ALA A 122 -11.79 6.46 -6.83
C ALA A 122 -11.18 6.16 -8.21
N ILE A 123 -10.70 7.20 -8.92
CA ILE A 123 -10.01 7.04 -10.20
C ILE A 123 -8.74 6.21 -10.05
N LEU A 124 -7.93 6.49 -9.04
CA LEU A 124 -6.67 5.77 -8.79
C LEU A 124 -6.91 4.28 -8.47
N TRP A 125 -7.98 3.95 -7.74
CA TRP A 125 -8.38 2.55 -7.52
C TRP A 125 -8.78 1.86 -8.81
N ILE A 126 -9.63 2.50 -9.63
CA ILE A 126 -10.03 1.94 -10.93
C ILE A 126 -8.80 1.69 -11.81
N LEU A 127 -7.88 2.65 -11.90
CA LEU A 127 -6.63 2.49 -12.64
C LEU A 127 -5.78 1.35 -12.08
N SER A 128 -5.75 1.16 -10.77
CA SER A 128 -5.02 0.07 -10.13
C SER A 128 -5.57 -1.30 -10.51
N PHE A 129 -6.90 -1.45 -10.52
CA PHE A 129 -7.56 -2.67 -10.98
C PHE A 129 -7.28 -2.94 -12.46
N VAL A 130 -7.41 -1.93 -13.31
CA VAL A 130 -7.14 -2.06 -14.75
C VAL A 130 -5.70 -2.53 -14.97
N ILE A 131 -4.73 -1.89 -14.33
CA ILE A 131 -3.29 -2.19 -14.49
C ILE A 131 -2.93 -3.58 -13.91
N GLY A 132 -3.40 -3.89 -12.70
CA GLY A 132 -3.07 -5.15 -12.03
C GLY A 132 -3.74 -6.37 -12.66
N LEU A 133 -4.88 -6.20 -13.36
CA LEU A 133 -5.61 -7.27 -14.03
C LEU A 133 -5.31 -7.39 -15.54
N ILE A 134 -4.35 -6.64 -16.09
CA ILE A 134 -3.92 -6.80 -17.49
C ILE A 134 -3.60 -8.25 -17.86
N PRO A 135 -3.00 -9.09 -17.01
CA PRO A 135 -2.79 -10.50 -17.36
C PRO A 135 -4.09 -11.25 -17.70
N PHE A 136 -5.25 -10.87 -17.16
CA PHE A 136 -6.54 -11.45 -17.56
C PHE A 136 -6.96 -11.11 -18.99
N LEU A 137 -6.44 -10.01 -19.56
CA LEU A 137 -6.69 -9.60 -20.94
C LEU A 137 -5.87 -10.39 -21.96
N GLY A 138 -5.04 -11.35 -21.50
CA GLY A 138 -4.32 -12.28 -22.36
C GLY A 138 -2.79 -12.22 -22.23
N TRP A 139 -2.24 -11.26 -21.48
CA TRP A 139 -0.80 -11.20 -21.21
C TRP A 139 -0.42 -12.10 -20.02
N ASN A 140 -0.60 -13.41 -20.21
CA ASN A 140 -0.38 -14.43 -19.21
C ASN A 140 0.21 -15.70 -19.85
N ARG A 141 0.62 -16.66 -19.03
CA ARG A 141 1.30 -17.88 -19.48
C ARG A 141 0.37 -19.05 -19.81
N LYS A 142 -0.92 -18.83 -20.05
CA LYS A 142 -1.90 -19.91 -20.27
C LYS A 142 -1.49 -20.85 -21.42
N LYS A 143 -0.99 -20.28 -22.52
CA LYS A 143 -0.57 -21.08 -23.69
C LYS A 143 0.60 -21.99 -23.36
N ASP A 144 1.59 -21.49 -22.62
CA ASP A 144 2.77 -22.30 -22.23
C ASP A 144 2.39 -23.36 -21.19
N ALA A 145 1.63 -22.95 -20.17
CA ALA A 145 1.29 -23.79 -19.02
C ALA A 145 0.28 -24.89 -19.36
N CYS A 146 -0.65 -24.62 -20.29
CA CYS A 146 -1.75 -25.54 -20.65
C CYS A 146 -1.65 -26.07 -22.08
N GLY A 147 -0.67 -25.63 -22.86
CA GLY A 147 -0.51 -25.99 -24.27
C GLY A 147 0.32 -27.24 -24.53
N HIS A 148 0.86 -27.90 -23.51
CA HIS A 148 1.57 -29.17 -23.68
C HIS A 148 0.56 -30.32 -23.88
N ARG A 149 0.21 -30.55 -25.14
CA ARG A 149 -0.16 -31.89 -25.61
C ARG A 149 1.14 -32.71 -25.64
N PRO A 150 1.20 -33.93 -25.08
CA PRO A 150 2.31 -34.81 -25.39
C PRO A 150 2.16 -35.24 -26.86
N ASP A 151 2.83 -34.54 -27.77
CA ASP A 151 3.22 -35.13 -29.04
C ASP A 151 4.51 -35.93 -28.77
N ASN A 152 4.35 -37.22 -28.48
CA ASN A 152 5.40 -38.21 -28.67
C ASN A 152 4.86 -39.19 -29.72
N SER A 153 5.31 -39.11 -30.97
CA SER A 153 6.53 -39.72 -31.50
C SER A 153 6.38 -41.23 -31.72
N SER A 154 6.57 -41.62 -32.98
CA SER A 154 6.98 -42.95 -33.43
C SER A 154 7.80 -43.73 -32.39
N SER A 155 7.34 -44.94 -32.04
CA SER A 155 8.11 -46.20 -32.08
C SER A 155 7.27 -47.39 -31.58
N GLU A 156 7.31 -48.45 -32.38
CA GLU A 156 7.30 -49.88 -32.01
C GLU A 156 6.10 -50.52 -31.31
N GLN A 157 5.60 -51.55 -31.99
CA GLN A 157 4.74 -52.61 -31.48
C GLN A 157 5.38 -53.31 -30.28
N ASP A 158 4.65 -53.41 -29.17
CA ASP A 158 4.69 -54.64 -28.39
C ASP A 158 3.34 -54.89 -27.72
N ASN A 159 2.82 -56.10 -27.92
CA ASN A 159 1.52 -56.56 -27.45
C ASN A 159 1.69 -57.24 -26.09
N THR A 160 0.91 -56.90 -25.05
CA THR A 160 0.15 -57.85 -24.20
C THR A 160 -0.61 -57.18 -23.03
N THR A 161 -1.94 -57.35 -23.06
CA THR A 161 -2.94 -57.63 -21.98
C THR A 161 -2.55 -57.40 -20.50
N THR A 162 -3.32 -56.71 -19.62
CA THR A 162 -4.68 -57.09 -19.14
C THR A 162 -5.32 -56.02 -18.19
N HIS A 163 -6.65 -55.85 -18.32
CA HIS A 163 -7.70 -55.41 -17.36
C HIS A 163 -7.61 -54.12 -16.50
N ALA A 164 -8.47 -53.12 -16.82
CA ALA A 164 -9.66 -52.76 -16.02
C ALA A 164 -10.50 -51.61 -16.63
N GLY A 165 -11.74 -51.93 -17.05
CA GLY A 165 -12.97 -51.13 -16.81
C GLY A 165 -13.21 -49.78 -17.51
N LEU A 166 -13.81 -49.83 -18.73
CA LEU A 166 -14.93 -49.03 -19.32
C LEU A 166 -15.23 -47.64 -18.73
N ILE A 167 -15.36 -46.55 -19.52
CA ILE A 167 -16.30 -46.34 -20.64
C ILE A 167 -15.64 -45.53 -21.78
N GLU A 168 -15.75 -46.02 -23.02
CA GLU A 168 -15.53 -45.25 -24.26
C GLU A 168 -16.84 -44.59 -24.74
N GLY A 169 -16.71 -43.42 -25.36
CA GLY A 169 -17.67 -42.87 -26.29
C GLY A 169 -16.95 -42.02 -27.35
N PRO A 170 -17.08 -42.32 -28.67
CA PRO A 170 -16.44 -41.56 -29.74
C PRO A 170 -17.39 -40.46 -30.23
N GLY A 171 -16.90 -39.22 -30.34
CA GLY A 171 -17.69 -38.11 -30.86
C GLY A 171 -16.88 -36.85 -31.04
N ALA A 172 -16.65 -36.48 -32.30
CA ALA A 172 -16.22 -35.15 -32.68
C ALA A 172 -17.22 -34.11 -32.17
N GLY A 173 -16.77 -33.14 -31.36
CA GLY A 173 -17.57 -31.98 -30.95
C GLY A 173 -17.27 -31.53 -29.53
N GLY A 174 -16.58 -30.39 -29.36
CA GLY A 174 -16.44 -29.77 -28.04
C GLY A 174 -15.23 -28.84 -27.86
N TYR A 175 -15.01 -27.87 -28.76
CA TYR A 175 -14.17 -26.71 -28.43
C TYR A 175 -14.93 -25.81 -27.45
N LEU A 176 -14.99 -26.15 -26.16
CA LEU A 176 -15.45 -25.20 -25.12
C LEU A 176 -15.08 -25.74 -23.73
N LEU A 177 -14.15 -25.02 -23.09
CA LEU A 177 -13.88 -25.02 -21.65
C LEU A 177 -13.15 -26.22 -21.01
N GLN A 178 -11.97 -26.59 -21.52
CA GLN A 178 -11.05 -27.42 -20.72
C GLN A 178 -10.48 -26.58 -19.55
N SER A 179 -10.96 -26.83 -18.33
CA SER A 179 -10.35 -26.28 -17.10
C SER A 179 -8.92 -26.78 -16.96
N CYS A 180 -7.96 -25.87 -16.99
CA CYS A 180 -6.53 -26.19 -16.89
C CYS A 180 -6.12 -26.12 -15.43
N LYS A 181 -5.95 -27.29 -14.80
CA LYS A 181 -5.44 -27.39 -13.43
C LYS A 181 -3.93 -27.48 -13.42
N LEU A 182 -3.28 -26.72 -12.55
CA LEU A 182 -1.82 -26.69 -12.41
C LEU A 182 -1.41 -26.42 -10.96
N THR A 183 -0.14 -26.70 -10.66
CA THR A 183 0.50 -26.30 -9.40
C THR A 183 0.65 -24.79 -9.35
N CYS A 184 -0.08 -24.11 -8.46
CA CYS A 184 -0.18 -22.66 -8.48
C CYS A 184 1.11 -21.97 -7.99
N LEU A 185 1.96 -21.57 -8.95
CA LEU A 185 3.16 -20.78 -8.71
C LEU A 185 3.09 -19.47 -9.50
N PHE A 186 3.62 -18.40 -8.94
CA PHE A 186 3.57 -17.06 -9.54
C PHE A 186 4.12 -17.04 -10.98
N GLU A 187 5.29 -17.65 -11.20
CA GLU A 187 6.00 -17.66 -12.49
C GLU A 187 5.35 -18.60 -13.53
N SER A 188 4.45 -19.49 -13.09
CA SER A 188 3.71 -20.40 -13.96
C SER A 188 2.51 -19.73 -14.63
N VAL A 189 1.97 -18.66 -14.04
CA VAL A 189 0.76 -17.99 -14.55
C VAL A 189 1.03 -16.55 -15.02
N VAL A 190 1.95 -15.83 -14.36
CA VAL A 190 2.30 -14.45 -14.71
C VAL A 190 3.54 -14.42 -15.61
N ASP A 191 3.45 -13.67 -16.71
CA ASP A 191 4.56 -13.49 -17.64
C ASP A 191 5.61 -12.51 -17.07
N MET A 192 6.89 -12.91 -17.12
CA MET A 192 8.00 -12.08 -16.62
C MET A 192 8.23 -10.81 -17.46
N GLN A 193 7.91 -10.83 -18.75
CA GLN A 193 7.95 -9.63 -19.59
C GLN A 193 6.94 -8.59 -19.13
N TYR A 194 5.72 -9.03 -18.76
CA TYR A 194 4.72 -8.16 -18.15
C TYR A 194 5.25 -7.59 -16.82
N MET A 195 5.81 -8.44 -15.95
CA MET A 195 6.31 -8.02 -14.64
C MET A 195 7.47 -7.03 -14.72
N VAL A 196 8.37 -7.19 -15.69
CA VAL A 196 9.56 -6.32 -15.80
C VAL A 196 9.27 -5.07 -16.63
N TYR A 197 8.80 -5.22 -17.86
CA TYR A 197 8.69 -4.07 -18.76
C TYR A 197 7.51 -3.18 -18.41
N PHE A 198 6.35 -3.77 -18.15
CA PHE A 198 5.15 -3.01 -17.88
C PHE A 198 5.02 -2.68 -16.40
N ASN A 199 4.92 -3.70 -15.53
CA ASN A 199 4.70 -3.48 -14.11
C ASN A 199 5.89 -2.73 -13.47
N PHE A 200 7.12 -3.21 -13.62
CA PHE A 200 8.26 -2.54 -12.98
C PHE A 200 8.65 -1.23 -13.66
N PHE A 201 9.05 -1.22 -14.93
CA PHE A 201 9.58 0.01 -15.54
C PHE A 201 8.53 1.12 -15.71
N VAL A 202 7.32 0.78 -16.16
CA VAL A 202 6.27 1.77 -16.42
C VAL A 202 5.47 2.07 -15.15
N CYS A 203 4.98 1.06 -14.44
CA CYS A 203 4.02 1.28 -13.36
C CYS A 203 4.65 1.54 -11.99
N VAL A 204 5.91 1.16 -11.77
CA VAL A 204 6.62 1.34 -10.48
C VAL A 204 7.74 2.39 -10.60
N LEU A 205 8.71 2.16 -11.48
CA LEU A 205 9.91 2.99 -11.58
C LEU A 205 9.60 4.41 -12.03
N LEU A 206 8.76 4.58 -13.06
CA LEU A 206 8.39 5.91 -13.54
C LEU A 206 7.68 6.75 -12.46
N PRO A 207 6.62 6.28 -11.77
CA PRO A 207 6.05 7.00 -10.63
C PRO A 207 7.04 7.30 -9.50
N LEU A 208 7.97 6.39 -9.20
CA LEU A 208 9.01 6.63 -8.19
C LEU A 208 9.97 7.75 -8.59
N LEU A 209 10.37 7.81 -9.87
CA LEU A 209 11.19 8.90 -10.40
C LEU A 209 10.44 10.24 -10.36
N ILE A 210 9.15 10.23 -10.69
CA ILE A 210 8.29 11.42 -10.58
C ILE A 210 8.21 11.88 -9.13
N MET A 211 7.91 10.98 -8.19
CA MET A 211 7.89 11.29 -6.76
C MET A 211 9.22 11.87 -6.27
N LEU A 212 10.35 11.25 -6.66
CA LEU A 212 11.68 11.73 -6.32
C LEU A 212 11.90 13.16 -6.83
N GLY A 213 11.56 13.42 -8.10
CA GLY A 213 11.62 14.76 -8.68
C GLY A 213 10.77 15.78 -7.92
N ILE A 214 9.54 15.39 -7.54
CA ILE A 214 8.64 16.22 -6.74
C ILE A 214 9.26 16.54 -5.37
N TYR A 215 9.75 15.54 -4.64
CA TYR A 215 10.37 15.76 -3.31
C TYR A 215 11.63 16.62 -3.40
N ILE A 216 12.49 16.41 -4.40
CA ILE A 216 13.65 17.28 -4.64
C ILE A 216 13.20 18.73 -4.84
N LYS A 217 12.13 18.95 -5.63
CA LYS A 217 11.56 20.30 -5.81
C LYS A 217 10.97 20.86 -4.52
N ILE A 218 10.24 20.07 -3.73
CA ILE A 218 9.72 20.48 -2.42
C ILE A 218 10.87 20.96 -1.52
N PHE A 219 11.92 20.15 -1.34
CA PHE A 219 13.05 20.51 -0.48
C PHE A 219 13.84 21.71 -1.03
N THR A 220 13.92 21.87 -2.35
CA THR A 220 14.57 23.03 -2.96
C THR A 220 13.77 24.31 -2.72
N VAL A 221 12.45 24.27 -2.92
CA VAL A 221 11.55 25.41 -2.66
C VAL A 221 11.56 25.78 -1.18
N ALA A 222 11.45 24.78 -0.30
CA ALA A 222 11.52 24.97 1.15
C ALA A 222 12.81 25.65 1.58
N ARG A 223 13.98 25.15 1.13
CA ARG A 223 15.29 25.77 1.43
C ARG A 223 15.39 27.20 0.89
N LYS A 224 14.89 27.45 -0.31
CA LYS A 224 14.89 28.80 -0.89
C LYS A 224 14.02 29.78 -0.09
N GLN A 225 12.82 29.35 0.33
CA GLN A 225 11.93 30.16 1.15
C GLN A 225 12.53 30.42 2.54
N LEU A 226 13.08 29.41 3.21
CA LEU A 226 13.78 29.56 4.48
C LEU A 226 14.92 30.60 4.38
N ARG A 227 15.77 30.50 3.34
CA ARG A 227 16.87 31.44 3.11
C ARG A 227 16.39 32.86 2.80
N GLN A 228 15.33 33.01 2.01
CA GLN A 228 14.74 34.33 1.72
C GLN A 228 14.10 34.96 2.97
N ILE A 229 13.62 34.15 3.89
CA ILE A 229 13.04 34.60 5.16
C ILE A 229 14.14 35.03 6.13
N GLU A 230 15.23 34.27 6.29
CA GLU A 230 16.39 34.69 7.10
C GLU A 230 16.95 36.05 6.66
N LEU A 231 16.98 36.30 5.35
CA LEU A 231 17.41 37.59 4.79
C LEU A 231 16.41 38.73 5.02
N LYS A 232 15.10 38.43 5.17
CA LYS A 232 14.03 39.42 5.39
C LYS A 232 13.69 39.67 6.86
N CYS A 233 13.98 38.72 7.75
CA CYS A 233 13.74 38.83 9.20
C CYS A 233 14.63 39.86 9.91
N VAL A 234 15.60 40.46 9.22
CA VAL A 234 16.31 41.66 9.71
C VAL A 234 15.42 42.92 9.60
N GLY A 235 14.29 42.88 8.87
CA GLY A 235 13.47 44.04 8.55
C GLY A 235 12.13 44.18 9.29
N ASN A 236 11.28 43.15 9.39
CA ASN A 236 10.05 43.18 10.21
C ASN A 236 9.39 41.79 10.28
N GLY A 237 8.65 41.54 11.37
CA GLY A 237 8.16 40.22 11.78
C GLY A 237 6.96 39.68 11.00
N ASP A 238 7.12 38.45 10.47
CA ASP A 238 6.00 37.62 10.04
C ASP A 238 6.18 36.18 10.55
N SER A 239 6.27 36.05 11.88
CA SER A 239 6.57 34.81 12.61
C SER A 239 5.52 33.71 12.38
N HIS A 240 4.28 34.08 12.03
CA HIS A 240 3.18 33.12 11.82
C HIS A 240 3.32 32.34 10.51
N HIS A 241 3.69 33.01 9.40
CA HIS A 241 3.93 32.34 8.11
C HIS A 241 5.12 31.38 8.18
N HIS A 242 6.15 31.75 8.95
CA HIS A 242 7.33 30.92 9.21
C HIS A 242 6.98 29.60 9.94
N GLY A 243 6.15 29.67 11.00
CA GLY A 243 5.71 28.49 11.74
C GLY A 243 4.89 27.51 10.90
N LEU A 244 4.05 28.01 10.00
CA LEU A 244 3.27 27.19 9.07
C LEU A 244 4.16 26.49 8.04
N LEU A 245 5.09 27.21 7.41
CA LEU A 245 6.02 26.62 6.44
C LEU A 245 6.91 25.55 7.07
N GLN A 246 7.46 25.79 8.27
CA GLN A 246 8.28 24.79 8.96
C GLN A 246 7.50 23.52 9.31
N ARG A 247 6.21 23.65 9.66
CA ARG A 247 5.32 22.51 9.88
C ARG A 247 5.10 21.69 8.60
N GLU A 248 4.83 22.37 7.47
CA GLU A 248 4.66 21.71 6.17
C GLU A 248 5.93 21.00 5.71
N VAL A 249 7.11 21.61 5.89
CA VAL A 249 8.40 20.98 5.56
C VAL A 249 8.68 19.77 6.44
N ARG A 250 8.36 19.84 7.74
CA ARG A 250 8.50 18.70 8.66
C ARG A 250 7.57 17.55 8.29
N ALA A 251 6.35 17.86 7.85
CA ALA A 251 5.41 16.88 7.32
C ALA A 251 5.96 16.25 6.02
N ALA A 252 6.41 17.05 5.06
CA ALA A 252 7.00 16.58 3.81
C ALA A 252 8.24 15.68 4.03
N LYS A 253 9.12 16.03 4.99
CA LYS A 253 10.26 15.19 5.40
C LYS A 253 9.82 13.82 5.92
N SER A 254 8.70 13.77 6.61
CA SER A 254 8.18 12.51 7.14
C SER A 254 7.57 11.65 6.02
N LEU A 255 6.90 12.27 5.05
CA LEU A 255 6.32 11.57 3.90
C LEU A 255 7.39 11.10 2.89
N SER A 256 8.51 11.81 2.75
CA SER A 256 9.64 11.34 1.93
C SER A 256 10.30 10.08 2.50
N ILE A 257 10.27 9.89 3.83
CA ILE A 257 10.75 8.66 4.47
C ILE A 257 9.87 7.47 4.05
N ILE A 258 8.54 7.66 3.99
CA ILE A 258 7.60 6.63 3.54
C ILE A 258 7.94 6.18 2.12
N VAL A 259 8.18 7.15 1.21
CA VAL A 259 8.56 6.82 -0.17
C VAL A 259 9.92 6.11 -0.24
N GLY A 260 10.90 6.54 0.55
CA GLY A 260 12.19 5.86 0.63
C GLY A 260 12.06 4.41 1.13
N LEU A 261 11.22 4.17 2.13
CA LEU A 261 10.95 2.83 2.65
C LEU A 261 10.21 1.95 1.64
N PHE A 262 9.28 2.52 0.87
CA PHE A 262 8.65 1.81 -0.23
C PHE A 262 9.68 1.30 -1.23
N VAL A 263 10.65 2.14 -1.65
CA VAL A 263 11.73 1.74 -2.56
C VAL A 263 12.55 0.60 -1.95
N VAL A 264 12.99 0.75 -0.70
CA VAL A 264 13.80 -0.28 -0.02
C VAL A 264 13.05 -1.61 0.07
N CYS A 265 11.74 -1.57 0.29
CA CYS A 265 10.95 -2.79 0.46
C CYS A 265 10.61 -3.51 -0.86
N TRP A 266 10.36 -2.75 -1.93
CA TRP A 266 9.89 -3.29 -3.20
C TRP A 266 11.00 -3.53 -4.22
N LEU A 267 12.09 -2.77 -4.18
CA LEU A 267 13.15 -2.89 -5.17
C LEU A 267 13.80 -4.29 -5.23
N PRO A 268 14.03 -5.00 -4.10
CA PRO A 268 14.61 -6.35 -4.14
C PRO A 268 13.79 -7.35 -4.98
N VAL A 269 12.46 -7.39 -4.82
CA VAL A 269 11.61 -8.31 -5.60
C VAL A 269 11.62 -7.95 -7.09
N HIS A 270 11.62 -6.66 -7.44
CA HIS A 270 11.72 -6.24 -8.84
C HIS A 270 13.09 -6.55 -9.47
N ILE A 271 14.18 -6.39 -8.71
CA ILE A 271 15.51 -6.79 -9.17
C ILE A 271 15.53 -8.30 -9.44
N LEU A 272 14.96 -9.13 -8.55
CA LEU A 272 14.87 -10.57 -8.76
C LEU A 272 14.05 -10.93 -10.00
N ASN A 273 12.97 -10.21 -10.29
CA ASN A 273 12.19 -10.41 -11.52
C ASN A 273 13.02 -10.05 -12.77
N CYS A 274 13.78 -8.95 -12.74
CA CYS A 274 14.72 -8.60 -13.82
C CYS A 274 15.77 -9.69 -14.03
N LEU A 275 16.38 -10.18 -12.94
CA LEU A 275 17.37 -11.24 -13.01
C LEU A 275 16.78 -12.53 -13.59
N THR A 276 15.56 -12.89 -13.19
CA THR A 276 14.83 -14.06 -13.71
C THR A 276 14.55 -13.92 -15.21
N LEU A 277 14.23 -12.72 -15.69
CA LEU A 277 13.97 -12.47 -17.11
C LEU A 277 15.25 -12.48 -17.96
N PHE A 278 16.30 -11.78 -17.52
CA PHE A 278 17.52 -11.56 -18.30
C PHE A 278 18.53 -12.72 -18.19
N TYR A 279 18.52 -13.46 -17.08
CA TYR A 279 19.44 -14.58 -16.82
C TYR A 279 18.67 -15.87 -16.56
N LYS A 280 18.22 -16.54 -17.63
CA LYS A 280 17.42 -17.77 -17.56
C LYS A 280 18.10 -18.96 -16.85
N GLN A 281 19.42 -18.95 -16.76
CA GLN A 281 20.22 -20.00 -16.11
C GLN A 281 20.60 -19.66 -14.66
N LEU A 282 20.12 -18.53 -14.12
CA LEU A 282 20.43 -18.13 -12.76
C LEU A 282 19.60 -18.95 -11.76
N GLU A 283 20.24 -19.86 -11.04
CA GLU A 283 19.63 -20.49 -9.87
C GLU A 283 19.57 -19.49 -8.72
N LYS A 284 18.35 -19.00 -8.42
CA LYS A 284 18.12 -18.14 -7.26
C LYS A 284 17.81 -18.97 -6.02
N PRO A 285 18.51 -18.79 -4.89
CA PRO A 285 18.17 -19.48 -3.66
C PRO A 285 16.76 -19.08 -3.19
N ALA A 286 15.92 -20.06 -2.84
CA ALA A 286 14.55 -19.81 -2.40
C ALA A 286 14.46 -18.82 -1.22
N VAL A 287 15.47 -18.85 -0.32
CA VAL A 287 15.58 -17.92 0.82
C VAL A 287 15.61 -16.47 0.36
N VAL A 288 16.35 -16.15 -0.72
CA VAL A 288 16.44 -14.78 -1.25
C VAL A 288 15.08 -14.32 -1.76
N MET A 289 14.31 -15.23 -2.39
CA MET A 289 12.97 -14.92 -2.87
C MET A 289 12.01 -14.66 -1.70
N TYR A 290 11.98 -15.53 -0.70
CA TYR A 290 11.13 -15.36 0.47
C TYR A 290 11.46 -14.08 1.25
N VAL A 291 12.74 -13.76 1.43
CA VAL A 291 13.15 -12.51 2.09
C VAL A 291 12.66 -11.28 1.33
N ALA A 292 12.77 -11.28 -0.01
CA ALA A 292 12.28 -10.15 -0.81
C ALA A 292 10.74 -10.03 -0.77
N ILE A 293 10.01 -11.14 -0.77
CA ILE A 293 8.55 -11.15 -0.62
C ILE A 293 8.14 -10.64 0.76
N ILE A 294 8.70 -11.20 1.83
CA ILE A 294 8.47 -10.75 3.21
C ILE A 294 8.74 -9.25 3.34
N LEU A 295 9.85 -8.78 2.79
CA LEU A 295 10.22 -7.38 2.85
C LEU A 295 9.19 -6.49 2.13
N SER A 296 8.68 -6.92 0.98
CA SER A 296 7.63 -6.19 0.24
C SER A 296 6.32 -6.10 1.03
N HIS A 297 5.91 -7.16 1.74
CA HIS A 297 4.72 -7.15 2.59
C HIS A 297 4.92 -6.37 3.89
N ALA A 298 6.12 -6.41 4.47
CA ALA A 298 6.47 -5.67 5.69
C ALA A 298 6.26 -4.15 5.51
N ASN A 299 6.40 -3.63 4.29
CA ASN A 299 6.10 -2.23 3.95
C ASN A 299 4.73 -1.77 4.48
N SER A 300 3.70 -2.63 4.38
CA SER A 300 2.34 -2.31 4.82
C SER A 300 2.20 -2.18 6.33
N ALA A 301 3.03 -2.89 7.12
CA ALA A 301 3.04 -2.81 8.57
C ALA A 301 3.82 -1.60 9.12
N VAL A 302 4.75 -1.05 8.34
CA VAL A 302 5.64 0.04 8.79
C VAL A 302 4.94 1.40 8.76
N ASN A 303 3.95 1.62 7.88
CA ASN A 303 3.28 2.91 7.70
C ASN A 303 2.66 3.48 9.00
N PRO A 304 1.84 2.74 9.77
CA PRO A 304 1.29 3.20 11.05
C PRO A 304 2.37 3.60 12.08
N VAL A 305 3.48 2.87 12.10
CA VAL A 305 4.62 3.14 12.99
C VAL A 305 5.23 4.49 12.63
N ILE A 306 5.46 4.77 11.34
CA ILE A 306 5.97 6.07 10.89
C ILE A 306 5.01 7.18 11.33
N TYR A 307 3.70 7.02 11.14
CA TYR A 307 2.72 8.04 11.54
C TYR A 307 2.76 8.31 13.05
N ALA A 308 2.85 7.24 13.87
CA ALA A 308 2.92 7.35 15.32
C ALA A 308 4.18 8.09 15.80
N TYR A 309 5.34 7.91 15.14
CA TYR A 309 6.57 8.60 15.53
C TYR A 309 6.71 10.01 14.95
N ARG A 310 6.20 10.23 13.73
CA ARG A 310 6.51 11.41 12.92
C ARG A 310 5.39 12.44 12.83
N ILE A 311 4.13 12.02 12.95
CA ILE A 311 2.97 12.90 12.81
C ILE A 311 2.30 13.06 14.18
N GLN A 312 2.49 14.24 14.78
CA GLN A 312 2.04 14.52 16.15
C GLN A 312 0.54 14.35 16.34
N ASP A 313 -0.28 14.74 15.35
CA ASP A 313 -1.73 14.63 15.45
C ASP A 313 -2.20 13.17 15.44
N PHE A 314 -1.58 12.31 14.62
CA PHE A 314 -1.82 10.86 14.66
C PHE A 314 -1.35 10.26 15.97
N ARG A 315 -0.13 10.57 16.42
CA ARG A 315 0.40 10.09 17.71
C ARG A 315 -0.52 10.39 18.88
N ASN A 316 -1.01 11.63 18.96
CA ASN A 316 -1.90 12.05 20.03
C ASN A 316 -3.26 11.33 19.94
N THR A 317 -3.78 11.14 18.73
CA THR A 317 -5.05 10.44 18.51
C THR A 317 -4.93 8.94 18.82
N PHE A 318 -3.82 8.30 18.43
CA PHE A 318 -3.53 6.90 18.77
C PHE A 318 -3.43 6.70 20.28
N ARG A 319 -2.74 7.59 21.01
CA ARG A 319 -2.69 7.54 22.48
C ARG A 319 -4.08 7.65 23.11
N LYS A 320 -4.94 8.53 22.60
CA LYS A 320 -6.32 8.66 23.08
C LYS A 320 -7.13 7.38 22.86
N ILE A 321 -7.09 6.82 21.64
CA ILE A 321 -7.80 5.57 21.30
C ILE A 321 -7.31 4.42 22.21
N LEU A 322 -5.98 4.27 22.35
CA LEU A 322 -5.39 3.22 23.18
C LEU A 322 -5.75 3.39 24.67
N ALA A 323 -5.72 4.62 25.19
CA ALA A 323 -6.08 4.92 26.57
C ALA A 323 -7.56 4.62 26.87
N GLN A 324 -8.45 5.01 25.96
CA GLN A 324 -9.90 4.89 26.14
C GLN A 324 -10.41 3.45 25.94
N HIS A 325 -9.82 2.68 25.03
CA HIS A 325 -10.38 1.38 24.64
C HIS A 325 -9.56 0.18 25.10
N PHE A 326 -8.25 0.31 25.29
CA PHE A 326 -7.39 -0.81 25.67
C PHE A 326 -6.84 -0.71 27.09
N LEU A 327 -6.66 0.50 27.63
CA LEU A 327 -6.09 0.72 28.97
C LEU A 327 -7.12 1.04 30.05
N CYS A 328 -8.42 1.01 29.73
CA CYS A 328 -9.53 1.22 30.66
C CYS A 328 -9.31 2.42 31.61
N HIS A 329 -8.74 3.53 31.12
CA HIS A 329 -8.67 4.75 31.94
C HIS A 329 -9.98 5.51 31.75
N ARG A 330 -10.88 5.25 32.70
CA ARG A 330 -12.16 5.95 32.92
C ARG A 330 -11.96 7.46 32.76
N GLU A 331 -12.90 8.09 32.08
CA GLU A 331 -13.02 9.52 31.74
C GLU A 331 -12.99 10.51 32.94
N ASP A 332 -12.03 10.42 33.87
CA ASP A 332 -11.99 11.35 35.01
C ASP A 332 -11.29 12.69 34.69
N LEU A 333 -10.80 12.90 33.46
CA LEU A 333 -10.05 14.12 33.08
C LEU A 333 -10.82 15.16 32.25
N TYR A 334 -12.05 14.88 31.79
CA TYR A 334 -12.86 15.86 31.05
C TYR A 334 -13.87 16.63 31.92
N LEU A 335 -14.23 16.11 33.10
CA LEU A 335 -15.12 16.81 34.03
C LEU A 335 -14.40 17.89 34.88
N SER A 336 -13.08 17.78 35.09
CA SER A 336 -12.35 18.76 35.90
C SER A 336 -12.14 20.13 35.23
N SER A 337 -12.25 20.21 33.90
CA SER A 337 -12.09 21.49 33.17
C SER A 337 -13.39 22.29 33.04
N ASN A 338 -14.55 21.64 33.19
CA ASN A 338 -15.86 22.33 33.17
C ASN A 338 -16.34 22.71 34.58
N GLY A 339 -15.85 22.04 35.63
CA GLY A 339 -16.14 22.42 37.03
C GLY A 339 -15.48 23.74 37.45
N THR A 340 -14.31 24.08 36.91
CA THR A 340 -13.60 25.33 37.25
C THR A 340 -14.16 26.56 36.53
N ARG A 341 -14.82 26.39 35.38
CA ARG A 341 -15.46 27.50 34.67
C ARG A 341 -16.80 27.88 35.31
N ARG A 342 -17.58 26.89 35.74
CA ARG A 342 -18.88 27.12 36.41
C ARG A 342 -18.75 27.76 37.79
N ASN A 343 -17.65 27.49 38.51
CA ASN A 343 -17.39 28.11 39.82
C ASN A 343 -16.84 29.54 39.72
N ARG A 344 -16.24 29.93 38.57
CA ARG A 344 -15.69 31.29 38.39
C ARG A 344 -16.79 32.30 38.03
N ASP A 345 -17.82 31.86 37.32
CA ASP A 345 -18.97 32.69 36.95
C ASP A 345 -19.97 32.85 38.11
N GLN A 346 -19.95 31.94 39.10
CA GLN A 346 -20.82 32.00 40.27
C GLN A 346 -20.25 32.85 41.42
N ILE A 347 -18.92 32.94 41.53
CA ILE A 347 -18.26 33.78 42.56
C ILE A 347 -18.28 35.27 42.19
N HIS A 348 -18.43 35.63 40.90
CA HIS A 348 -18.44 37.03 40.48
C HIS A 348 -19.80 37.73 40.61
N MET A 349 -20.88 37.02 40.94
CA MET A 349 -22.24 37.57 41.09
C MET A 349 -22.69 37.78 42.55
N THR A 350 -21.82 37.57 43.54
CA THR A 350 -22.15 37.71 44.98
C THR A 350 -21.24 38.70 45.73
N ILE A 351 -20.76 39.75 45.06
CA ILE A 351 -20.15 40.90 45.74
C ILE A 351 -20.94 42.17 45.38
N ASP A 352 -21.88 42.49 46.27
CA ASP A 352 -22.52 43.77 46.60
C ASP A 352 -23.23 44.61 45.51
N PRO A 353 -24.45 45.08 45.81
CA PRO A 353 -24.55 46.33 46.57
C PRO A 353 -25.63 46.30 47.67
N LEU A 354 -25.22 46.57 48.91
CA LEU A 354 -26.01 47.30 49.92
C LEU A 354 -25.16 47.58 51.17
N LEU A 355 -24.30 48.61 51.11
CA LEU A 355 -24.01 49.57 52.17
C LEU A 355 -23.13 50.72 51.65
#